data_AF-A0A1A9I8C9-F1
#
_entry.id   AF-A0A1A9I8C9-F1
#
_cell.length_a   1.000
_cell.length_b   1.000
_cell.length_c   1.000
_cell.angle_alpha   90.00
_cell.angle_beta   90.00
_cell.angle_gamma   90.00
#
_symmetry.space_group_name_H-M   'P 1'
#
loop_
_entity.id
_entity.type
_entity.pdbx_description
1 polymer ?
#
loop_
_entity_poly.entity_id
_entity_poly.type
_entity_poly.pdbx_seq_one_letter_code
_entity_poly.pdbx_strand_id
1 'polypeptide(L)' 'MQDLYATINDFISREWIGPSEESARAFATNHDIDEKTVRRIKGWKDASYQITIYTLEKICTARDLTLEEFFKLIKR' A
#
# COMPACT_ATOMS: atom_id res chain seq x y z
N MET A 1 -15.52 7.51 12.34
CA MET A 1 -14.05 7.45 12.47
C MET A 1 -13.56 6.71 11.24
N GLN A 2 -12.89 7.39 10.30
CA GLN A 2 -12.41 6.72 9.08
C GLN A 2 -11.39 5.64 9.49
N ASP A 3 -11.62 4.41 9.04
CA ASP A 3 -10.75 3.27 9.29
C ASP A 3 -9.36 3.57 8.71
N LEU A 4 -8.34 3.65 9.58
CA LEU A 4 -6.96 3.96 9.18
C LEU A 4 -6.48 2.99 8.10
N TYR A 5 -6.84 1.70 8.19
CA TYR A 5 -6.45 0.71 7.20
C TYR A 5 -7.08 1.01 5.83
N ALA A 6 -8.34 1.46 5.81
CA ALA A 6 -8.99 1.89 4.57
C ALA A 6 -8.28 3.11 3.95
N THR A 7 -7.88 4.10 4.76
CA THR A 7 -7.11 5.27 4.28
C THR A 7 -5.76 4.85 3.69
N ILE A 8 -5.04 3.95 4.36
CA ILE A 8 -3.74 3.46 3.90
C ILE A 8 -3.89 2.70 2.57
N ASN A 9 -4.80 1.73 2.52
CA ASN A 9 -5.00 0.92 1.31
C ASN A 9 -5.51 1.76 0.14
N ASP A 10 -6.42 2.71 0.37
CA ASP A 10 -6.92 3.59 -0.68
C ASP A 10 -5.80 4.43 -1.29
N PHE A 11 -4.96 5.04 -0.43
CA PHE A 11 -3.83 5.84 -0.89
C PHE A 11 -2.84 4.99 -1.70
N ILE A 12 -2.40 3.84 -1.18
CA ILE A 12 -1.45 2.98 -1.88
C ILE A 12 -2.05 2.49 -3.21
N SER A 13 -3.32 2.06 -3.20
CA SER A 13 -4.01 1.58 -4.40
C SER A 13 -4.12 2.67 -5.47
N ARG A 14 -4.49 3.90 -5.10
CA ARG A 14 -4.76 4.99 -6.04
C ARG A 14 -3.53 5.76 -6.50
N GLU A 15 -2.57 5.97 -5.60
CA GLU A 15 -1.44 6.86 -5.87
C GLU A 15 -0.19 6.09 -6.28
N TRP A 16 -0.05 4.83 -5.86
CA TRP A 16 1.16 4.05 -6.11
C TRP A 16 0.93 2.88 -7.07
N ILE A 17 -0.11 2.09 -6.85
CA ILE A 17 -0.35 0.90 -7.66
C ILE A 17 -1.15 1.24 -8.94
N GLY A 18 -2.21 2.03 -8.83
CA GLY A 18 -3.12 2.37 -9.92
C GLY A 18 -2.46 3.10 -11.10
N PRO A 19 -1.61 4.12 -10.85
CA PRO A 19 -0.88 4.83 -11.90
C PRO A 19 0.36 4.08 -12.38
N SER A 20 0.75 2.97 -11.73
CA SER A 20 1.89 2.18 -12.16
C SER A 20 1.51 1.34 -13.39
N GLU A 21 2.34 1.38 -14.43
CA GLU A 21 2.27 0.46 -15.58
C GLU A 21 2.72 -0.97 -15.21
N GLU A 22 3.15 -1.18 -13.95
CA GLU A 22 3.60 -2.48 -13.47
C GLU A 22 2.44 -3.46 -13.27
N SER A 23 2.68 -4.72 -13.65
CA SER A 23 1.84 -5.82 -13.20
C SER A 23 1.87 -5.94 -11.66
N ALA A 24 0.83 -6.55 -11.08
CA ALA A 24 0.79 -6.79 -9.63
C ALA A 24 2.01 -7.60 -9.13
N ARG A 25 2.51 -8.51 -9.97
CA ARG A 25 3.73 -9.29 -9.70
C ARG A 25 4.98 -8.42 -9.70
N ALA A 26 5.13 -7.53 -10.69
CA ALA A 26 6.27 -6.63 -10.77
C ALA A 26 6.30 -5.65 -9.58
N PHE A 27 5.16 -5.03 -9.26
CA PHE A 27 5.05 -4.17 -8.08
C PHE A 27 5.44 -4.93 -6.80
N ALA A 28 4.93 -6.16 -6.65
CA ALA A 28 5.24 -7.02 -5.51
C ALA A 28 6.75 -7.32 -5.38
N THR A 29 7.40 -7.70 -6.49
CA THR A 29 8.85 -7.93 -6.51
C THR A 29 9.64 -6.67 -6.16
N ASN A 30 9.27 -5.52 -6.71
CA ASN A 30 9.98 -4.26 -6.49
C ASN A 30 9.85 -3.75 -5.04
N HIS A 31 8.79 -4.14 -4.33
CA HIS A 31 8.55 -3.73 -2.95
C HIS A 31 8.73 -4.88 -1.93
N ASP A 32 9.32 -6.02 -2.35
CA ASP A 32 9.59 -7.20 -1.51
C ASP A 32 8.36 -7.70 -0.70
N ILE A 33 7.21 -7.77 -1.37
CA ILE A 33 5.94 -8.27 -0.82
C ILE A 33 5.34 -9.35 -1.72
N ASP A 34 4.34 -10.06 -1.22
CA ASP A 34 3.60 -11.03 -2.05
C ASP A 34 2.67 -10.35 -3.05
N GLU A 35 2.54 -10.91 -4.25
CA GLU A 35 1.55 -10.46 -5.24
C GLU A 35 0.12 -10.50 -4.68
N LYS A 36 -0.17 -11.48 -3.82
CA LYS A 36 -1.47 -11.58 -3.12
C LYS A 36 -1.74 -10.35 -2.25
N THR A 37 -0.72 -9.75 -1.65
CA THR A 37 -0.83 -8.53 -0.86
C THR A 37 -1.19 -7.36 -1.76
N VAL A 38 -0.54 -7.21 -2.91
CA VAL A 38 -0.89 -6.19 -3.92
C VAL A 38 -2.34 -6.31 -4.37
N ARG A 39 -2.81 -7.54 -4.65
CA ARG A 39 -4.20 -7.80 -5.04
C ARG A 39 -5.19 -7.46 -3.92
N ARG A 40 -4.85 -7.75 -2.65
CA ARG A 40 -5.67 -7.38 -1.48
C ARG A 40 -5.73 -5.87 -1.28
N ILE A 41 -4.63 -5.17 -1.49
CA ILE A 41 -4.62 -3.70 -1.47
C ILE A 41 -5.50 -3.16 -2.58
N LYS A 42 -5.44 -3.68 -3.82
CA LYS A 42 -6.35 -3.25 -4.91
C LYS A 42 -7.83 -3.49 -4.59
N GLY A 43 -8.14 -4.66 -4.02
CA GLY A 43 -9.50 -5.10 -3.65
C GLY A 43 -9.92 -4.73 -2.23
N TRP A 44 -9.32 -3.72 -1.59
CA TRP A 44 -9.52 -3.41 -0.17
C TRP A 44 -10.99 -3.09 0.20
N LYS A 45 -11.79 -2.66 -0.79
CA LYS A 45 -13.22 -2.36 -0.63
C LYS A 45 -14.08 -3.62 -0.53
N ASP A 46 -13.64 -4.72 -1.15
CA ASP A 46 -14.41 -5.97 -1.22
C ASP A 46 -14.20 -6.85 0.02
N ALA A 47 -13.04 -6.73 0.64
CA ALA A 47 -12.71 -7.38 1.90
C ALA A 47 -11.81 -6.44 2.69
N SER A 48 -12.30 -5.90 3.81
CA SER A 48 -11.62 -4.94 4.68
C SER A 48 -10.22 -5.41 5.06
N TYR A 49 -9.25 -5.09 4.21
CA TYR A 49 -7.91 -5.61 4.32
C TYR A 49 -7.13 -4.77 5.34
N GLN A 50 -6.54 -5.42 6.33
CA GLN A 50 -5.69 -4.76 7.30
C GLN A 50 -4.24 -5.01 6.90
N ILE A 51 -3.62 -4.03 6.28
CA ILE A 51 -2.19 -4.06 5.98
C ILE A 51 -1.40 -4.06 7.29
N THR A 52 -0.36 -4.89 7.35
CA THR A 52 0.54 -4.91 8.51
C THR A 52 1.51 -3.73 8.43
N ILE A 53 1.99 -3.25 9.59
CA ILE A 53 3.02 -2.20 9.63
C ILE A 53 4.28 -2.64 8.90
N TYR A 54 4.68 -3.91 9.02
CA TYR A 54 5.83 -4.46 8.31
C TYR A 54 5.67 -4.41 6.79
N THR A 55 4.50 -4.78 6.27
CA THR A 55 4.20 -4.66 4.84
C THR A 55 4.23 -3.19 4.39
N LEU A 56 3.64 -2.29 5.17
CA LEU A 56 3.65 -0.86 4.87
C LEU A 56 5.08 -0.31 4.84
N GLU A 57 5.91 -0.69 5.81
CA GLU A 57 7.30 -0.27 5.93
C GLU A 57 8.14 -0.74 4.74
N LYS A 58 7.95 -1.97 4.25
CA LYS A 58 8.59 -2.42 3.00
C LYS A 58 8.21 -1.57 1.79
N ILE A 59 6.91 -1.30 1.63
CA ILE A 59 6.43 -0.49 0.50
C ILE A 59 6.97 0.94 0.58
N CYS A 60 7.00 1.54 1.78
CA CYS A 60 7.58 2.85 2.01
C CYS A 60 9.09 2.86 1.72
N THR A 61 9.84 1.87 2.22
CA THR A 61 11.29 1.76 2.03
C THR A 61 11.68 1.64 0.56
N ALA A 62 10.96 0.82 -0.22
CA ALA A 62 11.19 0.69 -1.66
C ALA A 62 10.93 1.99 -2.44
N ARG A 63 10.27 2.97 -1.82
CA ARG A 63 9.97 4.30 -2.38
C ARG A 63 10.81 5.41 -1.74
N ASP A 64 11.83 5.06 -0.96
CA ASP A 64 12.67 6.00 -0.20
C ASP A 64 11.85 6.89 0.74
N LEU A 65 10.85 6.30 1.41
CA LEU A 65 9.99 6.95 2.39
C LEU A 65 10.08 6.25 3.74
N THR A 66 10.10 7.05 4.81
CA THR A 66 9.85 6.58 6.18
C THR A 66 8.35 6.43 6.41
N LEU A 67 7.97 5.66 7.45
CA LEU A 67 6.58 5.59 7.90
C LEU A 67 6.04 6.97 8.29
N GLU A 68 6.84 7.79 8.98
CA GLU A 68 6.44 9.14 9.39
C GLU A 68 6.08 10.02 8.18
N GLU A 69 6.91 10.02 7.14
CA GLU A 69 6.63 10.74 5.89
C GLU A 69 5.37 10.23 5.22
N PHE A 70 5.17 8.91 5.21
CA PHE A 70 3.94 8.33 4.70
C PHE A 70 2.69 8.80 5.47
N PHE A 71 2.73 8.81 6.81
CA PHE A 71 1.60 9.29 7.61
C PHE A 71 1.31 10.78 7.36
N LYS A 72 2.34 11.60 7.12
CA LYS A 72 2.18 12.99 6.64
C LYS A 72 1.47 13.07 5.29
N LEU A 73 1.78 12.19 4.32
CA LEU A 73 1.11 12.15 3.01
C LEU A 73 -0.39 11.89 3.13
N ILE A 74 -0.80 10.99 4.02
CA ILE A 74 -2.22 10.68 4.26
C ILE A 74 -2.88 11.59 5.31
N LYS A 75 -2.19 12.63 5.77
CA LYS A 75 -2.66 13.63 6.75
C LYS A 75 -3.14 13.00 8.07
N ARG A 76 -2.33 12.11 8.62
CA ARG A 76 -2.57 11.41 9.89
C ARG A 76 -1.43 11.62 10.89
#